data_AF-S7N9L7-F1
#
_entry.id   AF-S7N9L7-F1
#
_cell.length_a   1.000
_cell.length_b   1.000
_cell.length_c   1.000
_cell.angle_alpha   90.00
_cell.angle_beta   90.00
_cell.angle_gamma   90.00
#
_symmetry.space_group_name_H-M   'P 1'
#
loop_
_entity.id
_entity.type
_entity.pdbx_description
1 polymer ?
#
loop_
_entity_poly.entity_id
_entity_poly.type
_entity_poly.pdbx_seq_one_letter_code
_entity_poly.pdbx_strand_id
1 'polypeptide(L)'
;MSKEKAGQSKIHDDDCYVVIDSDSDDEYFPEEDGNEILEVLSDTDDFMIQEFPIIISDDDDSNVEGPVTTEEDAADEGQMASIEKEMEQNTNCNIPGCFLRNIEKLKQYSGRKFKKNKDELVQKLYTLMNNTVFENKLPERLDICWNNKMLRTAGLCSSGLFHCPRERYTKIEISLKVCDSADRIRDTLIHELCHAASWLLDGIRDSHGHAWRYYARKCNKVHPELPLVTRCHNYKINYKIYYECAQCKTRVGRYTRSLDVVRFVCAECKGPLVLLPLTRKDGTPIKPHVRPFAKYVKLHYRLVREQTEGITHGDVMRTLSKDYFICKEKNKL
;
A
#
# COMPACT_ATOMS: atom_id res chain seq x y z
N MET A 1 60.30 -0.56 17.07
CA MET A 1 59.48 -0.05 18.19
C MET A 1 58.38 0.81 17.60
N SER A 2 57.16 0.28 17.67
CA SER A 2 56.02 0.61 16.81
C SER A 2 55.33 1.90 17.24
N LYS A 3 54.84 2.63 16.22
CA LYS A 3 54.09 3.89 16.33
C LYS A 3 52.72 3.66 16.96
N GLU A 4 52.37 4.51 17.93
CA GLU A 4 51.02 4.67 18.47
C GLU A 4 50.04 5.09 17.36
N LYS A 5 48.89 4.42 17.29
CA LYS A 5 47.71 4.87 16.52
C LYS A 5 46.59 5.18 17.50
N ALA A 6 46.08 6.41 17.41
CA ALA A 6 44.89 6.89 18.09
C ALA A 6 43.66 6.06 17.70
N GLY A 7 42.91 5.61 18.70
CA GLY A 7 41.62 4.96 18.52
C GLY A 7 40.56 5.99 18.12
N GLN A 8 39.95 5.80 16.96
CA GLN A 8 38.70 6.47 16.58
C GLN A 8 37.53 5.73 17.24
N SER A 9 36.87 6.38 18.19
CA SER A 9 35.57 5.99 18.69
C SER A 9 34.53 6.15 17.58
N LYS A 10 34.02 5.02 17.06
CA LYS A 10 32.80 5.02 16.24
C LYS A 10 31.62 5.20 17.19
N ILE A 11 31.02 6.37 17.18
CA ILE A 11 29.69 6.59 17.75
C ILE A 11 28.73 5.95 16.76
N HIS A 12 28.02 4.92 17.21
CA HIS A 12 26.90 4.32 16.50
C HIS A 12 25.68 5.15 16.88
N ASP A 13 25.20 5.98 15.96
CA ASP A 13 23.94 6.71 16.12
C ASP A 13 22.80 5.71 15.83
N ASP A 14 22.31 5.07 16.90
CA ASP A 14 21.11 4.24 16.85
C ASP A 14 19.88 5.18 16.84
N ASP A 15 19.43 5.55 15.64
CA ASP A 15 18.14 6.20 15.43
C ASP A 15 17.02 5.23 15.85
N CYS A 16 16.42 5.50 17.01
CA CYS A 16 15.28 4.74 17.51
C CYS A 16 14.02 5.11 16.72
N TYR A 17 13.73 4.34 15.67
CA TYR A 17 12.44 4.37 14.98
C TYR A 17 11.42 3.58 15.80
N VAL A 18 10.42 4.26 16.37
CA VAL A 18 9.24 3.59 16.93
C VAL A 18 8.17 3.63 15.85
N VAL A 19 7.96 2.47 15.21
CA VAL A 19 6.86 2.25 14.27
C VAL A 19 5.63 1.91 15.11
N ILE A 20 4.56 2.70 14.98
CA ILE A 20 3.26 2.36 15.55
C ILE A 20 2.46 1.72 14.41
N ASP A 21 2.37 0.39 14.41
CA ASP A 21 1.40 -0.31 13.56
C ASP A 21 0.00 0.12 14.01
N SER A 22 -0.71 0.83 13.14
CA SER A 22 -1.99 1.47 13.44
C SER A 22 -3.18 0.51 13.39
N ASP A 23 -2.93 -0.81 13.31
CA ASP A 23 -3.93 -1.86 13.15
C ASP A 23 -4.08 -2.76 14.40
N SER A 24 -3.61 -2.33 15.59
CA SER A 24 -3.79 -3.10 16.84
C SER A 24 -5.06 -2.68 17.57
N ASP A 25 -6.09 -3.53 17.50
CA ASP A 25 -7.24 -3.51 18.39
C ASP A 25 -6.80 -3.96 19.78
N ASP A 26 -6.63 -3.03 20.72
CA ASP A 26 -6.45 -3.36 22.14
C ASP A 26 -7.82 -3.70 22.75
N GLU A 27 -8.24 -4.96 22.66
CA GLU A 27 -9.24 -5.52 23.58
C GLU A 27 -8.55 -6.07 24.83
N TYR A 28 -8.72 -5.35 25.93
CA TYR A 28 -8.35 -5.76 27.28
C TYR A 28 -9.22 -6.94 27.73
N PHE A 29 -8.65 -8.13 27.86
CA PHE A 29 -9.24 -9.27 28.57
C PHE A 29 -8.37 -9.62 29.80
N PRO A 30 -8.97 -9.85 30.98
CA PRO A 30 -8.24 -10.13 32.22
C PRO A 30 -7.64 -11.55 32.24
N GLU A 31 -6.54 -11.67 32.99
CA GLU A 31 -5.70 -12.85 33.21
C GLU A 31 -6.48 -14.04 33.82
N GLU A 32 -6.29 -15.24 33.28
CA GLU A 32 -6.27 -16.50 34.04
C GLU A 32 -5.23 -17.48 33.49
N ASP A 33 -4.66 -18.24 34.43
CA ASP A 33 -3.43 -19.04 34.39
C ASP A 33 -3.34 -20.19 33.37
N GLY A 34 -2.10 -20.41 32.90
CA GLY A 34 -1.49 -21.76 32.88
C GLY A 34 -1.61 -22.61 31.61
N ASN A 35 -0.66 -22.48 30.68
CA ASN A 35 0.33 -23.53 30.35
C ASN A 35 1.03 -23.27 29.00
N GLU A 36 2.28 -22.83 29.11
CA GLU A 36 3.48 -23.23 28.37
C GLU A 36 3.31 -24.09 27.09
N ILE A 37 3.41 -23.45 25.91
CA ILE A 37 4.06 -24.03 24.74
C ILE A 37 4.94 -22.93 24.09
N LEU A 38 6.24 -23.05 24.35
CA LEU A 38 7.32 -22.32 23.71
C LEU A 38 7.60 -22.96 22.35
N GLU A 39 7.17 -22.35 21.24
CA GLU A 39 7.77 -22.62 19.93
C GLU A 39 8.36 -21.34 19.35
N VAL A 40 9.67 -21.25 19.57
CA VAL A 40 10.59 -20.38 18.86
C VAL A 40 10.67 -20.88 17.42
N LEU A 41 10.13 -20.12 16.46
CA LEU A 41 10.49 -20.28 15.05
C LEU A 41 11.46 -19.17 14.65
N SER A 42 12.73 -19.52 14.78
CA SER A 42 13.84 -18.85 14.12
C SER A 42 13.84 -19.21 12.64
N ASP A 43 13.19 -18.42 11.80
CA ASP A 43 13.33 -18.56 10.35
C ASP A 43 14.55 -17.78 9.86
N THR A 44 15.74 -18.28 10.20
CA THR A 44 16.88 -18.20 9.30
C THR A 44 16.85 -19.46 8.45
N ASP A 45 16.06 -19.45 7.38
CA ASP A 45 16.24 -20.42 6.31
C ASP A 45 15.95 -19.76 4.96
N ASP A 46 17.06 -19.59 4.25
CA ASP A 46 17.22 -19.04 2.91
C ASP A 46 16.61 -20.01 1.89
N PHE A 47 15.27 -20.14 1.86
CA PHE A 47 14.60 -21.01 0.91
C PHE A 47 14.27 -20.26 -0.38
N MET A 48 15.13 -20.52 -1.37
CA MET A 48 15.01 -20.18 -2.79
C MET A 48 13.58 -20.34 -3.33
N ILE A 49 12.78 -19.28 -3.23
CA ILE A 49 11.59 -19.13 -4.06
C ILE A 49 12.11 -19.07 -5.50
N GLN A 50 11.61 -19.99 -6.33
CA GLN A 50 11.92 -20.04 -7.75
C GLN A 50 11.31 -18.80 -8.41
N GLU A 51 12.00 -17.66 -8.30
CA GLU A 51 11.65 -16.42 -8.97
C GLU A 51 11.74 -16.64 -10.47
N PHE A 52 10.59 -16.94 -11.08
CA PHE A 52 10.43 -16.71 -12.50
C PHE A 52 10.36 -15.19 -12.70
N PRO A 53 11.13 -14.62 -13.65
CA PRO A 53 11.00 -13.21 -13.97
C PRO A 53 9.54 -12.96 -14.40
N ILE A 54 8.87 -12.08 -13.66
CA ILE A 54 7.56 -11.54 -14.04
C ILE A 54 7.80 -10.72 -15.30
N ILE A 55 7.56 -11.32 -16.46
CA ILE A 55 7.51 -10.55 -17.70
C ILE A 55 6.12 -9.97 -17.78
N ILE A 56 6.01 -8.76 -17.24
CA ILE A 56 4.84 -7.90 -17.39
C ILE A 56 4.68 -7.64 -18.89
N SER A 57 3.56 -8.11 -19.45
CA SER A 57 3.04 -7.57 -20.70
C SER A 57 2.48 -6.18 -20.39
N ASP A 58 3.34 -5.17 -20.32
CA ASP A 58 2.88 -3.80 -20.47
C ASP A 58 2.63 -3.60 -21.96
N ASP A 59 1.35 -3.55 -22.33
CA ASP A 59 0.74 -2.74 -23.41
C ASP A 59 -0.64 -3.33 -23.75
N ASP A 60 -1.57 -3.34 -22.79
CA ASP A 60 -2.99 -3.02 -23.07
C ASP A 60 -3.71 -2.74 -21.75
N ASP A 61 -3.72 -1.46 -21.33
CA ASP A 61 -4.55 -0.93 -20.25
C ASP A 61 -6.03 -0.90 -20.72
N SER A 62 -6.56 -2.09 -21.01
CA SER A 62 -7.99 -2.36 -20.96
C SER A 62 -8.37 -2.48 -19.49
N ASN A 63 -9.51 -1.93 -19.10
CA ASN A 63 -9.98 -1.91 -17.72
C ASN A 63 -10.07 -3.35 -17.17
N VAL A 64 -9.02 -3.84 -16.53
CA VAL A 64 -9.00 -5.13 -15.84
C VAL A 64 -9.44 -4.85 -14.41
N GLU A 65 -10.69 -5.15 -14.10
CA GLU A 65 -11.18 -5.20 -12.74
C GLU A 65 -11.12 -6.65 -12.26
N GLY A 66 -10.86 -6.85 -10.97
CA GLY A 66 -11.02 -8.17 -10.36
C GLY A 66 -12.46 -8.67 -10.51
N PRO A 67 -12.70 -9.98 -10.46
CA PRO A 67 -14.05 -10.52 -10.51
C PRO A 67 -14.94 -9.87 -9.43
N VAL A 68 -16.08 -9.32 -9.86
CA VAL A 68 -17.09 -8.70 -8.99
C VAL A 68 -17.55 -9.73 -7.96
N THR A 69 -17.49 -9.36 -6.68
CA THR A 69 -18.09 -10.11 -5.58
C THR A 69 -19.47 -9.51 -5.33
N THR A 70 -20.53 -10.28 -5.58
CA THR A 70 -21.88 -10.01 -5.07
C THR A 70 -21.99 -10.78 -3.76
N GLU A 71 -21.74 -10.10 -2.65
CA GLU A 71 -22.08 -10.57 -1.31
C GLU A 71 -23.02 -9.50 -0.75
N GLU A 72 -24.32 -9.81 -0.79
CA GLU A 72 -25.37 -9.08 -0.09
C GLU A 72 -25.48 -9.72 1.29
N ASP A 73 -24.86 -9.10 2.29
CA ASP A 73 -25.10 -9.45 3.68
C ASP A 73 -25.86 -8.29 4.33
N ALA A 74 -27.14 -8.57 4.60
CA ALA A 74 -28.07 -7.69 5.27
C ALA A 74 -27.90 -7.83 6.79
N ALA A 75 -27.46 -6.76 7.46
CA ALA A 75 -27.94 -6.37 8.79
C ALA A 75 -27.32 -5.02 9.25
N ASP A 76 -28.22 -4.10 9.58
CA ASP A 76 -28.10 -2.90 10.44
C ASP A 76 -28.20 -1.53 9.73
N GLU A 77 -29.33 -1.30 9.06
CA GLU A 77 -29.65 -0.06 8.33
C GLU A 77 -30.39 1.01 9.17
N GLY A 78 -30.51 0.83 10.49
CA GLY A 78 -31.45 1.62 11.29
C GLY A 78 -31.04 3.06 11.64
N GLN A 79 -29.74 3.39 11.62
CA GLN A 79 -29.24 4.69 12.11
C GLN A 79 -28.38 5.47 11.09
N MET A 80 -27.92 4.85 10.00
CA MET A 80 -27.05 5.50 9.00
C MET A 80 -27.82 6.23 7.89
N ALA A 81 -28.99 5.73 7.51
CA ALA A 81 -29.77 6.27 6.39
C ALA A 81 -30.30 7.70 6.64
N SER A 82 -30.48 8.09 7.91
CA SER A 82 -30.91 9.45 8.27
C SER A 82 -29.77 10.47 8.23
N ILE A 83 -28.52 10.02 8.43
CA ILE A 83 -27.32 10.87 8.36
C ILE A 83 -26.88 11.07 6.91
N GLU A 84 -26.95 10.03 6.08
CA GLU A 84 -26.57 10.11 4.66
C GLU A 84 -27.43 11.10 3.86
N LYS A 85 -28.74 11.19 4.15
CA LYS A 85 -29.65 12.13 3.50
C LYS A 85 -29.42 13.59 3.89
N GLU A 86 -28.86 13.85 5.08
CA GLU A 86 -28.48 15.20 5.50
C GLU A 86 -27.10 15.62 4.94
N MET A 87 -26.22 14.66 4.62
CA MET A 87 -24.87 14.93 4.07
C MET A 87 -24.85 15.31 2.58
N GLU A 88 -25.90 15.01 1.81
CA GLU A 88 -25.98 15.41 0.39
C GLU A 88 -26.42 16.87 0.19
N GLN A 89 -26.94 17.53 1.23
CA GLN A 89 -27.50 18.87 1.14
C GLN A 89 -26.81 19.79 2.15
N ASN A 90 -26.00 20.73 1.63
CA ASN A 90 -25.27 21.80 2.33
C ASN A 90 -23.86 21.35 2.80
N THR A 91 -22.75 21.80 2.21
CA THR A 91 -22.34 23.20 2.08
C THR A 91 -21.36 23.37 0.93
N ASN A 92 -21.47 24.44 0.15
CA ASN A 92 -20.32 24.88 -0.64
C ASN A 92 -19.21 25.29 0.33
N CYS A 93 -18.03 24.71 0.19
CA CYS A 93 -16.85 25.16 0.90
C CYS A 93 -16.61 26.64 0.60
N ASN A 94 -16.42 27.46 1.63
CA ASN A 94 -16.12 28.88 1.47
C ASN A 94 -14.61 29.15 1.41
N ILE A 95 -13.78 28.11 1.49
CA ILE A 95 -12.33 28.25 1.40
C ILE A 95 -11.91 28.52 -0.05
N PRO A 96 -11.26 29.65 -0.34
CA PRO A 96 -10.79 29.97 -1.69
C PRO A 96 -9.85 28.89 -2.23
N GLY A 97 -10.12 28.41 -3.44
CA GLY A 97 -9.30 27.38 -4.08
C GLY A 97 -9.50 25.97 -3.51
N CYS A 98 -10.49 25.74 -2.66
CA CYS A 98 -10.82 24.38 -2.23
C CYS A 98 -11.29 23.52 -3.41
N PHE A 99 -10.78 22.29 -3.47
CA PHE A 99 -11.08 21.29 -4.52
C PHE A 99 -11.39 19.90 -3.94
N LEU A 100 -11.69 19.82 -2.63
CA LEU A 100 -11.88 18.56 -1.91
C LEU A 100 -13.17 17.83 -2.28
N ARG A 101 -14.21 18.59 -2.64
CA ARG A 101 -15.51 18.05 -3.04
C ARG A 101 -15.42 17.33 -4.39
N ASN A 102 -15.97 16.12 -4.47
CA ASN A 102 -15.99 15.31 -5.69
C ASN A 102 -14.61 15.17 -6.36
N ILE A 103 -13.54 15.08 -5.55
CA ILE A 103 -12.16 15.06 -6.05
C ILE A 103 -11.90 13.90 -7.01
N GLU A 104 -12.59 12.78 -6.81
CA GLU A 104 -12.58 11.58 -7.64
C GLU A 104 -13.17 11.81 -9.04
N LYS A 105 -14.05 12.80 -9.19
CA LYS A 105 -14.66 13.19 -10.47
C LYS A 105 -13.79 14.19 -11.25
N LEU A 106 -12.73 14.72 -10.65
CA LEU A 106 -11.83 15.64 -11.35
C LEU A 106 -11.06 14.89 -12.44
N LYS A 107 -11.21 15.34 -13.70
CA LYS A 107 -10.58 14.70 -14.88
C LYS A 107 -9.06 14.57 -14.77
N GLN A 108 -8.42 15.46 -14.02
CA GLN A 108 -6.96 15.43 -13.82
C GLN A 108 -6.50 14.33 -12.85
N TYR A 109 -7.36 13.87 -11.94
CA TYR A 109 -7.04 12.86 -10.92
C TYR A 109 -7.83 11.57 -11.11
N SER A 110 -8.31 11.31 -12.33
CA SER A 110 -9.07 10.11 -12.69
C SER A 110 -8.46 9.38 -13.87
N GLY A 111 -8.76 8.08 -13.98
CA GLY A 111 -8.32 7.21 -15.07
C GLY A 111 -6.81 7.23 -15.30
N ARG A 112 -6.39 7.29 -16.57
CA ARG A 112 -4.96 7.28 -16.96
C ARG A 112 -4.17 8.48 -16.47
N LYS A 113 -4.83 9.59 -16.11
CA LYS A 113 -4.17 10.80 -15.63
C LYS A 113 -3.82 10.73 -14.14
N PHE A 114 -4.56 9.94 -13.35
CA PHE A 114 -4.31 9.75 -11.94
C PHE A 114 -2.85 9.39 -11.63
N LYS A 115 -2.31 8.34 -12.29
CA LYS A 115 -0.94 7.88 -12.05
C LYS A 115 0.13 8.95 -12.30
N LYS A 116 -0.12 9.86 -13.25
CA LYS A 116 0.80 10.96 -13.60
C LYS A 116 0.69 12.13 -12.63
N ASN A 117 -0.50 12.35 -12.07
CA ASN A 117 -0.83 13.57 -11.33
C ASN A 117 -1.00 13.35 -9.82
N LYS A 118 -0.90 12.11 -9.33
CA LYS A 118 -1.07 11.78 -7.90
C LYS A 118 -0.07 12.49 -6.98
N ASP A 119 1.15 12.74 -7.44
CA ASP A 119 2.18 13.40 -6.64
C ASP A 119 1.84 14.90 -6.48
N GLU A 120 1.40 15.55 -7.56
CA GLU A 120 0.87 16.91 -7.53
C GLU A 120 -0.37 17.03 -6.62
N LEU A 121 -1.25 16.02 -6.66
CA LEU A 121 -2.44 15.97 -5.81
C LEU A 121 -2.06 15.95 -4.31
N VAL A 122 -1.12 15.09 -3.91
CA VAL A 122 -0.63 15.02 -2.52
C VAL A 122 -0.10 16.38 -2.07
N GLN A 123 0.70 17.06 -2.90
CA GLN A 123 1.24 18.38 -2.57
C GLN A 123 0.14 19.43 -2.43
N LYS A 124 -0.82 19.46 -3.35
CA LYS A 124 -1.96 20.40 -3.27
C LYS A 124 -2.84 20.17 -2.05
N LEU A 125 -3.10 18.91 -1.71
CA LEU A 125 -3.83 18.55 -0.49
C LEU A 125 -3.07 19.02 0.74
N TYR A 126 -1.77 18.72 0.82
CA TYR A 126 -0.93 19.15 1.93
C TYR A 126 -0.96 20.68 2.12
N THR A 127 -0.69 21.43 1.06
CA THR A 127 -0.72 22.91 1.10
C THR A 127 -2.10 23.42 1.53
N LEU A 128 -3.18 22.89 0.95
CA LEU A 128 -4.53 23.31 1.32
C LEU A 128 -4.79 23.08 2.82
N MET A 129 -4.50 21.88 3.33
CA MET A 129 -4.76 21.52 4.71
C MET A 129 -3.86 22.28 5.69
N ASN A 130 -2.56 22.46 5.39
CA ASN A 130 -1.66 23.24 6.23
C ASN A 130 -2.13 24.70 6.33
N ASN A 131 -2.48 25.31 5.20
CA ASN A 131 -2.89 26.71 5.17
C ASN A 131 -4.21 26.95 5.93
N THR A 132 -5.16 26.01 5.85
CA THR A 132 -6.55 26.24 6.27
C THR A 132 -6.90 25.62 7.61
N VAL A 133 -6.37 24.42 7.91
CA VAL A 133 -6.66 23.68 9.15
C VAL A 133 -5.55 23.87 10.16
N PHE A 134 -4.29 23.81 9.73
CA PHE A 134 -3.14 23.85 10.62
C PHE A 134 -2.50 25.23 10.73
N GLU A 135 -3.09 26.26 10.13
CA GLU A 135 -2.66 27.67 10.25
C GLU A 135 -1.20 27.90 9.85
N ASN A 136 -0.70 27.14 8.87
CA ASN A 136 0.71 27.12 8.44
C ASN A 136 1.70 26.74 9.55
N LYS A 137 1.25 26.02 10.58
CA LYS A 137 2.10 25.59 11.70
C LYS A 137 2.82 24.27 11.43
N LEU A 138 2.37 23.47 10.45
CA LEU A 138 3.16 22.32 9.99
C LEU A 138 4.32 22.82 9.09
N PRO A 139 5.46 22.10 9.03
CA PRO A 139 6.61 22.48 8.22
C PRO A 139 6.26 22.81 6.77
N GLU A 140 6.96 23.74 6.13
CA GLU A 140 6.68 24.06 4.71
C GLU A 140 6.78 22.81 3.80
N ARG A 141 7.67 21.89 4.15
CA ARG A 141 7.85 20.60 3.48
C ARG A 141 7.81 19.47 4.50
N LEU A 142 6.72 18.70 4.48
CA LEU A 142 6.60 17.45 5.23
C LEU A 142 7.13 16.29 4.41
N ASP A 143 7.81 15.33 5.03
CA ASP A 143 8.25 14.10 4.35
C ASP A 143 7.03 13.20 4.10
N ILE A 144 6.50 13.26 2.88
CA ILE A 144 5.37 12.44 2.41
C ILE A 144 5.86 11.60 1.24
N CYS A 145 5.85 10.28 1.39
CA CYS A 145 6.39 9.36 0.40
C CYS A 145 5.40 8.22 0.06
N TRP A 146 5.63 7.59 -1.09
CA TRP A 146 4.84 6.44 -1.54
C TRP A 146 5.49 5.13 -1.11
N ASN A 147 4.70 4.23 -0.52
CA ASN A 147 5.17 2.91 -0.10
C ASN A 147 4.45 1.81 -0.89
N ASN A 148 5.23 0.97 -1.60
CA ASN A 148 4.71 -0.15 -2.41
C ASN A 148 4.63 -1.49 -1.63
N LYS A 149 5.19 -1.53 -0.42
CA LYS A 149 5.18 -2.68 0.50
C LYS A 149 3.93 -2.72 1.36
N MET A 150 3.26 -1.59 1.58
CA MET A 150 1.96 -1.54 2.26
C MET A 150 0.89 -2.24 1.41
N LEU A 151 0.34 -3.35 1.92
CA LEU A 151 -0.61 -4.20 1.18
C LEU A 151 -2.06 -4.09 1.67
N ARG A 152 -2.24 -3.69 2.93
CA ARG A 152 -3.53 -3.67 3.64
C ARG A 152 -3.85 -2.28 4.18
N THR A 153 -2.88 -1.63 4.81
CA THR A 153 -3.01 -0.28 5.34
C THR A 153 -2.87 0.77 4.24
N ALA A 154 -3.63 1.86 4.34
CA ALA A 154 -3.66 2.95 3.36
C ALA A 154 -2.58 4.00 3.60
N GLY A 155 -2.34 4.34 4.87
CA GLY A 155 -1.40 5.37 5.31
C GLY A 155 -0.65 4.94 6.57
N LEU A 156 0.49 5.56 6.84
CA LEU A 156 1.25 5.40 8.08
C LEU A 156 1.98 6.69 8.40
N CYS A 157 1.74 7.26 9.58
CA CYS A 157 2.49 8.39 10.10
C CYS A 157 3.52 7.94 11.15
N SER A 158 4.79 7.92 10.76
CA SER A 158 5.92 7.69 11.66
C SER A 158 6.35 8.99 12.34
N SER A 159 6.51 8.97 13.65
CA SER A 159 6.86 10.16 14.44
C SER A 159 8.13 9.92 15.24
N GLY A 160 9.02 10.91 15.29
CA GLY A 160 10.30 10.79 15.99
C GLY A 160 10.86 12.12 16.48
N LEU A 161 12.06 12.03 17.05
CA LEU A 161 12.82 13.17 17.55
C LEU A 161 14.22 13.10 16.96
N PHE A 162 14.70 14.17 16.34
CA PHE A 162 16.12 14.33 16.07
C PHE A 162 16.84 14.56 17.40
N HIS A 163 18.06 14.01 17.54
CA HIS A 163 18.83 14.16 18.77
C HIS A 163 19.53 15.52 18.86
N CYS A 164 20.01 16.04 17.72
CA CYS A 164 20.77 17.30 17.64
C CYS A 164 20.51 18.00 16.28
N PRO A 165 19.77 19.13 16.24
CA PRO A 165 19.01 19.72 17.33
C PRO A 165 17.84 18.83 17.77
N ARG A 166 17.37 19.02 19.02
CA ARG A 166 16.24 18.25 19.57
C ARG A 166 14.92 18.73 18.97
N GLU A 167 14.57 18.19 17.81
CA GLU A 167 13.42 18.62 17.01
C GLU A 167 12.48 17.44 16.69
N ARG A 168 11.17 17.67 16.76
CA ARG A 168 10.18 16.65 16.39
C ARG A 168 10.09 16.57 14.87
N TYR A 169 10.05 15.35 14.36
CA TYR A 169 9.80 15.10 12.95
C TYR A 169 8.69 14.07 12.77
N THR A 170 8.09 14.09 11.58
CA THR A 170 7.14 13.08 11.13
C THR A 170 7.42 12.71 9.68
N LYS A 171 7.17 11.46 9.33
CA LYS A 171 7.16 10.96 7.97
C LYS A 171 5.82 10.29 7.71
N ILE A 172 5.17 10.65 6.61
CA ILE A 172 3.92 10.04 6.16
C ILE A 172 4.22 9.13 4.97
N GLU A 173 3.76 7.89 5.05
CA GLU A 173 3.84 6.91 3.98
C GLU A 173 2.44 6.62 3.45
N ILE A 174 2.22 6.75 2.14
CA ILE A 174 0.95 6.47 1.49
C ILE A 174 1.09 5.20 0.65
N SER A 175 0.17 4.26 0.83
CA SER A 175 0.15 3.00 0.10
C SER A 175 -0.18 3.19 -1.37
N LEU A 176 0.73 2.76 -2.26
CA LEU A 176 0.49 2.76 -3.70
C LEU A 176 -0.59 1.78 -4.15
N LYS A 177 -0.88 0.77 -3.31
CA LYS A 177 -1.78 -0.33 -3.64
C LYS A 177 -3.19 -0.12 -3.12
N VAL A 178 -3.33 0.58 -2.00
CA VAL A 178 -4.61 0.87 -1.37
C VAL A 178 -5.15 2.24 -1.81
N CYS A 179 -4.29 3.26 -1.90
CA CYS A 179 -4.67 4.61 -2.34
C CYS A 179 -4.61 4.75 -3.87
N ASP A 180 -5.51 4.05 -4.55
CA ASP A 180 -5.61 3.95 -6.01
C ASP A 180 -6.58 4.95 -6.67
N SER A 181 -7.18 5.84 -5.88
CA SER A 181 -8.08 6.91 -6.33
C SER A 181 -7.83 8.23 -5.59
N ALA A 182 -8.34 9.34 -6.13
CA ALA A 182 -8.10 10.68 -5.59
C ALA A 182 -8.74 10.90 -4.21
N ASP A 183 -9.94 10.37 -4.00
CA ASP A 183 -10.66 10.38 -2.74
C ASP A 183 -9.92 9.59 -1.66
N ARG A 184 -9.40 8.39 -1.98
CA ARG A 184 -8.58 7.60 -1.04
C ARG A 184 -7.30 8.31 -0.64
N ILE A 185 -6.62 9.00 -1.58
CA ILE A 185 -5.47 9.84 -1.24
C ILE A 185 -5.88 10.97 -0.30
N ARG A 186 -6.97 11.68 -0.61
CA ARG A 186 -7.48 12.79 0.22
C ARG A 186 -7.76 12.32 1.64
N ASP A 187 -8.56 11.28 1.79
CA ASP A 187 -9.05 10.83 3.10
C ASP A 187 -7.89 10.27 3.94
N THR A 188 -7.02 9.46 3.32
CA THR A 188 -5.84 8.89 3.97
C THR A 188 -4.84 9.99 4.38
N LEU A 189 -4.49 10.90 3.47
CA LEU A 189 -3.51 11.93 3.78
C LEU A 189 -4.02 12.87 4.90
N ILE A 190 -5.30 13.22 4.89
CA ILE A 190 -5.89 14.05 5.95
C ILE A 190 -5.85 13.33 7.30
N HIS A 191 -6.13 12.02 7.32
CA HIS A 191 -5.99 11.18 8.50
C HIS A 191 -4.56 11.22 9.05
N GLU A 192 -3.57 10.96 8.21
CA GLU A 192 -2.15 10.96 8.63
C GLU A 192 -1.68 12.36 9.05
N LEU A 193 -2.19 13.43 8.43
CA LEU A 193 -1.89 14.80 8.85
C LEU A 193 -2.45 15.13 10.24
N CYS A 194 -3.55 14.51 10.66
CA CYS A 194 -4.06 14.65 12.03
C CYS A 194 -3.09 14.02 13.05
N HIS A 195 -2.49 12.86 12.74
CA HIS A 195 -1.42 12.29 13.54
C HIS A 195 -0.18 13.19 13.56
N ALA A 196 0.23 13.69 12.38
CA ALA A 196 1.38 14.57 12.28
C ALA A 196 1.20 15.86 13.08
N ALA A 197 0.00 16.46 13.07
CA ALA A 197 -0.31 17.64 13.86
C ALA A 197 -0.31 17.36 15.37
N SER A 198 -0.87 16.23 15.81
CA SER A 198 -0.82 15.78 17.22
C SER A 198 0.62 15.75 17.74
N TRP A 199 1.54 15.20 16.94
CA TRP A 199 2.95 15.12 17.32
C TRP A 199 3.70 16.45 17.18
N LEU A 200 3.66 17.08 16.02
CA LEU A 200 4.49 18.25 15.72
C LEU A 200 4.03 19.48 16.51
N LEU A 201 2.73 19.70 16.63
CA LEU A 201 2.18 20.89 17.26
C LEU A 201 2.01 20.70 18.77
N ASP A 202 1.40 19.58 19.17
CA ASP A 202 1.02 19.36 20.56
C ASP A 202 2.00 18.47 21.33
N GLY A 203 2.86 17.74 20.64
CA GLY A 203 3.82 16.83 21.27
C GLY A 203 3.22 15.56 21.83
N ILE A 204 2.02 15.22 21.37
CA ILE A 204 1.27 14.07 21.82
C ILE A 204 1.50 12.96 20.81
N ARG A 205 2.00 11.83 21.29
CA ARG A 205 2.17 10.61 20.49
C ARG A 205 1.09 9.62 20.90
N ASP A 206 -0.10 9.82 20.35
CA ASP A 206 -1.26 8.95 20.51
C ASP A 206 -1.70 8.35 19.17
N SER A 207 -2.49 7.28 19.20
CA SER A 207 -3.20 6.79 18.02
C SER A 207 -4.34 7.78 17.70
N HIS A 208 -5.55 7.51 18.16
CA HIS A 208 -6.74 8.35 17.91
C HIS A 208 -7.28 8.97 19.20
N GLY A 209 -6.37 9.48 20.05
CA GLY A 209 -6.69 10.12 21.32
C GLY A 209 -7.27 11.53 21.16
N HIS A 210 -7.26 12.32 22.23
CA HIS A 210 -7.96 13.62 22.25
C HIS A 210 -7.40 14.61 21.23
N ALA A 211 -6.07 14.68 21.07
CA ALA A 211 -5.42 15.60 20.14
C ALA A 211 -5.73 15.23 18.69
N TRP A 212 -5.61 13.94 18.33
CA TRP A 212 -6.02 13.47 17.00
C TRP A 212 -7.50 13.78 16.70
N ARG A 213 -8.41 13.48 17.63
CA ARG A 213 -9.87 13.77 17.46
C ARG A 213 -10.15 15.26 17.32
N TYR A 214 -9.36 16.11 17.98
CA TYR A 214 -9.47 17.55 17.83
C TYR A 214 -9.15 17.96 16.39
N TYR A 215 -8.02 17.51 15.83
CA TYR A 215 -7.66 17.83 14.44
C TYR A 215 -8.64 17.24 13.42
N ALA A 216 -9.08 15.99 13.61
CA ALA A 216 -10.09 15.38 12.76
C ALA A 216 -11.39 16.23 12.71
N ARG A 217 -11.90 16.63 13.88
CA ARG A 217 -13.07 17.52 13.98
C ARG A 217 -12.79 18.90 13.39
N LYS A 218 -11.58 19.43 13.56
CA LYS A 218 -11.17 20.71 12.96
C LYS A 218 -11.17 20.63 11.44
N CYS A 219 -10.67 19.54 10.84
CA CYS A 219 -10.74 19.29 9.41
C CYS A 219 -12.19 19.36 8.90
N ASN A 220 -13.10 18.59 9.50
CA ASN A 220 -14.51 18.60 9.09
C ASN A 220 -15.22 19.94 9.37
N LYS A 221 -14.82 20.69 10.40
CA LYS A 221 -15.38 22.03 10.68
C LYS A 221 -14.95 23.07 9.64
N VAL A 222 -13.68 23.02 9.21
CA VAL A 222 -13.11 23.97 8.24
C VAL A 222 -13.51 23.61 6.80
N HIS A 223 -13.51 22.31 6.48
CA HIS A 223 -13.90 21.76 5.19
C HIS A 223 -15.11 20.82 5.37
N PRO A 224 -16.32 21.38 5.53
CA PRO A 224 -17.55 20.61 5.75
C PRO A 224 -17.94 19.69 4.58
N GLU A 225 -17.37 19.88 3.39
CA GLU A 225 -17.50 19.00 2.22
C GLU A 225 -16.65 17.73 2.29
N LEU A 226 -15.74 17.63 3.26
CA LEU A 226 -15.00 16.39 3.51
C LEU A 226 -15.95 15.34 4.09
N PRO A 227 -15.80 14.05 3.69
CA PRO A 227 -16.32 12.96 4.49
C PRO A 227 -15.82 13.07 5.93
N LEU A 228 -16.59 12.53 6.88
CA LEU A 228 -16.17 12.50 8.28
C LEU A 228 -14.79 11.85 8.39
N VAL A 229 -13.84 12.54 9.04
CA VAL A 229 -12.51 11.97 9.28
C VAL A 229 -12.61 10.93 10.39
N THR A 230 -12.65 9.66 10.00
CA THR A 230 -12.79 8.51 10.89
C THR A 230 -11.42 7.93 11.29
N ARG A 231 -11.43 7.09 12.34
CA ARG A 231 -10.22 6.39 12.81
C ARG A 231 -9.72 5.33 11.83
N CYS A 232 -10.64 4.72 11.09
CA CYS A 232 -10.33 3.65 10.16
C CYS A 232 -10.96 3.99 8.81
N HIS A 233 -10.27 3.59 7.75
CA HIS A 233 -10.83 3.57 6.40
C HIS A 233 -11.23 2.14 6.06
N ASN A 234 -12.47 1.92 5.65
CA ASN A 234 -12.94 0.61 5.21
C ASN A 234 -12.84 0.50 3.68
N TYR A 235 -11.63 0.67 3.14
CA TYR A 235 -11.43 0.59 1.69
C TYR A 235 -11.50 -0.86 1.22
N LYS A 236 -12.36 -1.13 0.23
CA LYS A 236 -12.27 -2.38 -0.53
C LYS A 236 -10.96 -2.40 -1.32
N ILE A 237 -10.07 -3.32 -0.95
CA ILE A 237 -8.78 -3.48 -1.60
C ILE A 237 -8.95 -4.13 -2.98
N ASN A 238 -8.46 -3.46 -4.02
CA ASN A 238 -8.57 -3.92 -5.40
C ASN A 238 -7.40 -4.83 -5.77
N TYR A 239 -7.57 -6.14 -5.56
CA TYR A 239 -6.59 -7.12 -6.00
C TYR A 239 -6.73 -7.42 -7.49
N LYS A 240 -5.59 -7.61 -8.18
CA LYS A 240 -5.59 -8.02 -9.59
C LYS A 240 -5.74 -9.52 -9.75
N ILE A 241 -5.34 -10.31 -8.74
CA ILE A 241 -5.30 -11.76 -8.80
C ILE A 241 -6.11 -12.30 -7.64
N TYR A 242 -7.00 -13.25 -7.94
CA TYR A 242 -7.78 -13.94 -6.94
C TYR A 242 -7.54 -15.43 -7.04
N TYR A 243 -7.44 -16.07 -5.88
CA TYR A 243 -7.51 -17.51 -5.72
C TYR A 243 -8.86 -17.82 -5.09
N GLU A 244 -9.49 -18.91 -5.49
CA GLU A 244 -10.77 -19.36 -4.96
C GLU A 244 -10.60 -20.77 -4.39
N CYS A 245 -11.19 -21.04 -3.23
CA CYS A 245 -11.25 -22.39 -2.72
C CYS A 245 -12.15 -23.25 -3.59
N ALA A 246 -11.66 -24.42 -4.02
CA ALA A 246 -12.45 -25.34 -4.84
C ALA A 246 -13.71 -25.85 -4.10
N GLN A 247 -13.67 -25.90 -2.76
CA GLN A 247 -14.72 -26.43 -1.89
C GLN A 247 -15.69 -25.34 -1.41
N CYS A 248 -15.25 -24.44 -0.52
CA CYS A 248 -16.13 -23.45 0.12
C CYS A 248 -16.26 -22.11 -0.62
N LYS A 249 -15.59 -21.95 -1.76
CA LYS A 249 -15.63 -20.73 -2.61
C LYS A 249 -15.07 -19.45 -1.98
N THR A 250 -14.51 -19.50 -0.77
CA THR A 250 -13.80 -18.36 -0.17
C THR A 250 -12.68 -17.88 -1.09
N ARG A 251 -12.61 -16.57 -1.30
CA ARG A 251 -11.64 -15.92 -2.17
C ARG A 251 -10.50 -15.29 -1.41
N VAL A 252 -9.31 -15.39 -1.99
CA VAL A 252 -8.07 -14.80 -1.47
C VAL A 252 -7.46 -13.90 -2.54
N GLY A 253 -7.46 -12.60 -2.28
CA GLY A 253 -6.87 -11.60 -3.17
C GLY A 253 -5.36 -11.45 -3.00
N ARG A 254 -4.65 -11.24 -4.11
CA ARG A 254 -3.21 -10.99 -4.21
C ARG A 254 -2.89 -9.98 -5.31
N TYR A 255 -1.77 -9.27 -5.17
CA TYR A 255 -1.28 -8.33 -6.20
C TYR A 255 -0.39 -9.01 -7.25
N THR A 256 0.22 -10.15 -6.91
CA THR A 256 1.07 -10.95 -7.80
C THR A 256 0.68 -12.43 -7.70
N ARG A 257 1.17 -13.26 -8.63
CA ARG A 257 0.95 -14.72 -8.61
C ARG A 257 1.91 -15.39 -7.62
N SER A 258 1.91 -14.93 -6.38
CA SER A 258 2.86 -15.35 -5.33
C SER A 258 2.33 -16.46 -4.42
N LEU A 259 1.05 -16.82 -4.52
CA LEU A 259 0.48 -17.86 -3.69
C LEU A 259 0.83 -19.24 -4.27
N ASP A 260 1.63 -20.00 -3.53
CA ASP A 260 1.89 -21.41 -3.84
C ASP A 260 0.69 -22.26 -3.41
N VAL A 261 -0.17 -22.61 -4.36
CA VAL A 261 -1.37 -23.42 -4.12
C VAL A 261 -1.08 -24.88 -3.71
N VAL A 262 0.17 -25.34 -3.82
CA VAL A 262 0.59 -26.66 -3.32
C VAL A 262 0.86 -26.61 -1.83
N ARG A 263 1.47 -25.50 -1.36
CA ARG A 263 1.80 -25.31 0.06
C ARG A 263 0.66 -24.71 0.88
N PHE A 264 -0.11 -23.81 0.29
CA PHE A 264 -1.15 -23.07 0.99
C PHE A 264 -2.56 -23.59 0.68
N VAL A 265 -3.36 -23.73 1.73
CA VAL A 265 -4.75 -24.17 1.68
C VAL A 265 -5.71 -23.06 2.10
N CYS A 266 -7.00 -23.25 1.84
CA CYS A 266 -8.05 -22.34 2.30
C CYS A 266 -8.01 -22.18 3.83
N ALA A 267 -8.07 -20.93 4.31
CA ALA A 267 -8.07 -20.65 5.75
C ALA A 267 -9.30 -21.26 6.46
N GLU A 268 -10.47 -21.19 5.81
CA GLU A 268 -11.78 -21.61 6.34
C GLU A 268 -11.94 -23.13 6.39
N CYS A 269 -11.80 -23.83 5.25
CA CYS A 269 -12.12 -25.26 5.15
C CYS A 269 -10.90 -26.16 4.93
N LYS A 270 -9.69 -25.59 4.85
CA LYS A 270 -8.43 -26.30 4.50
C LYS A 270 -8.45 -26.98 3.11
N GLY A 271 -9.44 -26.70 2.27
CA GLY A 271 -9.52 -27.19 0.90
C GLY A 271 -8.49 -26.53 -0.05
N PRO A 272 -8.26 -27.12 -1.23
CA PRO A 272 -7.30 -26.61 -2.20
C PRO A 272 -7.73 -25.28 -2.81
N LEU A 273 -6.76 -24.42 -3.10
CA LEU A 273 -6.95 -23.11 -3.73
C LEU A 273 -6.63 -23.19 -5.23
N VAL A 274 -7.45 -22.55 -6.05
CA VAL A 274 -7.26 -22.46 -7.51
C VAL A 274 -7.18 -21.02 -7.95
N LEU A 275 -6.23 -20.71 -8.84
CA LEU A 275 -6.09 -19.39 -9.42
C LEU A 275 -7.28 -19.10 -10.36
N LEU A 276 -8.01 -18.01 -10.12
CA LEU A 276 -9.05 -17.57 -11.03
C LEU A 276 -8.44 -16.94 -12.29
N PRO A 277 -8.99 -17.24 -13.49
CA PRO A 277 -8.62 -16.53 -14.72
C PRO A 277 -8.88 -15.03 -14.59
N LEU A 278 -8.00 -14.22 -15.17
CA LEU A 278 -8.29 -12.79 -15.33
C LEU A 278 -9.39 -12.64 -16.37
N THR A 279 -10.41 -11.83 -16.10
CA THR A 279 -11.52 -11.55 -17.01
C THR A 279 -11.52 -10.08 -17.42
N ARG A 280 -12.03 -9.79 -18.62
CA ARG A 280 -12.37 -8.42 -19.03
C ARG A 280 -13.70 -7.99 -18.37
N LYS A 281 -14.07 -6.72 -18.54
CA LYS A 281 -15.37 -6.17 -18.10
C LYS A 281 -16.59 -6.93 -18.61
N ASP A 282 -16.49 -7.53 -19.79
CA ASP A 282 -17.54 -8.34 -20.42
C ASP A 282 -17.56 -9.80 -19.90
N GLY A 283 -16.75 -10.12 -18.88
CA GLY A 283 -16.63 -11.47 -18.32
C GLY A 283 -15.77 -12.42 -19.16
N THR A 284 -15.24 -11.99 -20.32
CA THR A 284 -14.43 -12.87 -21.16
C THR A 284 -13.05 -13.12 -20.52
N PRO A 285 -12.60 -14.39 -20.43
CA PRO A 285 -11.26 -14.68 -19.95
C PRO A 285 -10.18 -14.03 -20.83
N ILE A 286 -9.26 -13.31 -20.21
CA ILE A 286 -8.08 -12.75 -20.84
C ILE A 286 -7.12 -13.89 -21.14
N LYS A 287 -6.93 -14.21 -22.42
CA LYS A 287 -5.83 -15.08 -22.86
C LYS A 287 -4.53 -14.26 -22.78
N PRO A 288 -3.58 -14.61 -21.89
CA PRO A 288 -2.34 -13.85 -21.77
C PRO A 288 -1.52 -14.01 -23.05
N HIS A 289 -1.29 -12.90 -23.77
CA HIS A 289 -0.36 -12.87 -24.88
C HIS A 289 1.06 -12.73 -24.34
N VAL A 290 1.82 -13.84 -24.36
CA VAL A 290 3.23 -13.83 -23.96
C VAL A 290 4.07 -13.36 -25.14
N ARG A 291 4.73 -12.20 -25.01
CA ARG A 291 5.61 -11.67 -26.06
C ARG A 291 6.69 -12.72 -26.44
N PRO A 292 7.14 -12.81 -27.70
CA PRO A 292 8.08 -13.84 -28.13
C PRO A 292 9.37 -13.93 -27.29
N PHE A 293 9.97 -12.79 -26.93
CA PHE A 293 11.13 -12.75 -26.02
C PHE A 293 10.82 -13.34 -24.64
N ALA A 294 9.62 -13.07 -24.12
CA ALA A 294 9.20 -13.58 -22.83
C ALA A 294 9.06 -15.10 -22.82
N LYS A 295 8.53 -15.64 -23.92
CA LYS A 295 8.45 -17.10 -24.15
C LYS A 295 9.86 -17.71 -24.24
N TYR A 296 10.79 -17.01 -24.91
CA TYR A 296 12.19 -17.43 -25.00
C TYR A 296 12.88 -17.46 -23.63
N VAL A 297 12.78 -16.38 -22.86
CA VAL A 297 13.33 -16.33 -21.49
C VAL A 297 12.77 -17.47 -20.65
N LYS A 298 11.45 -17.71 -20.67
CA LYS A 298 10.83 -18.80 -19.90
C LYS A 298 11.40 -20.18 -20.26
N LEU A 299 11.71 -20.43 -21.53
CA LEU A 299 12.23 -21.71 -21.99
C LEU A 299 13.72 -21.90 -21.65
N HIS A 300 14.51 -20.83 -21.73
CA HIS A 300 15.98 -20.91 -21.68
C HIS A 300 16.60 -20.45 -20.36
N TYR A 301 15.85 -19.76 -19.49
CA TYR A 301 16.39 -19.17 -18.26
C TYR A 301 17.08 -20.19 -17.35
N ARG A 302 16.41 -21.33 -17.10
CA ARG A 302 16.96 -22.39 -16.23
C ARG A 302 18.28 -22.94 -16.78
N LEU A 303 18.33 -23.19 -18.09
CA LEU A 303 19.52 -23.71 -18.76
C LEU A 303 20.69 -22.74 -18.63
N VAL A 304 20.46 -21.45 -18.90
CA VAL A 304 21.53 -20.43 -18.79
C VAL A 304 21.97 -20.24 -17.34
N ARG A 305 21.04 -20.28 -16.38
CA ARG A 305 21.35 -20.16 -14.95
C ARG A 305 22.16 -21.35 -14.41
N GLU A 306 21.86 -22.56 -14.87
CA GLU A 306 22.57 -23.79 -14.44
C GLU A 306 23.92 -23.96 -15.15
N GLN A 307 24.08 -23.44 -16.37
CA GLN A 307 25.33 -23.55 -17.14
C GLN A 307 26.45 -22.65 -16.62
N THR A 308 26.18 -21.69 -15.74
CA THR A 308 27.20 -20.78 -15.24
C THR A 308 27.05 -20.61 -13.73
N GLU A 309 27.95 -21.22 -12.96
CA GLU A 309 27.99 -21.02 -11.52
C GLU A 309 28.37 -19.57 -11.19
N GLY A 310 27.67 -18.97 -10.22
CA GLY A 310 27.99 -17.63 -9.70
C GLY A 310 27.49 -16.45 -10.53
N ILE A 311 26.69 -16.64 -11.58
CA ILE A 311 26.11 -15.51 -12.34
C ILE A 311 24.89 -14.91 -11.64
N THR A 312 24.77 -13.59 -11.72
CA THR A 312 23.60 -12.88 -11.17
C THR A 312 22.40 -13.03 -12.10
N HIS A 313 21.18 -12.82 -11.58
CA HIS A 313 19.96 -12.73 -12.41
C HIS A 313 20.12 -11.72 -13.56
N GLY A 314 20.78 -10.58 -13.30
CA GLY A 314 21.04 -9.56 -14.31
C GLY A 314 21.94 -10.05 -15.45
N ASP A 315 22.90 -10.92 -15.16
CA ASP A 315 23.77 -11.54 -16.16
C ASP A 315 23.01 -12.53 -17.03
N VAL A 316 22.19 -13.39 -16.41
CA VAL A 316 21.31 -14.34 -17.13
C VAL A 316 20.43 -13.59 -18.13
N MET A 317 19.78 -12.51 -17.70
CA MET A 317 18.89 -11.72 -18.56
C MET A 317 19.64 -11.03 -19.72
N ARG A 318 20.88 -10.56 -19.49
CA ARG A 318 21.73 -10.00 -20.57
C ARG A 318 22.10 -11.06 -21.60
N THR A 319 22.48 -12.25 -21.17
CA THR A 319 22.82 -13.37 -22.06
C THR A 319 21.62 -13.78 -22.91
N LEU A 320 20.47 -14.03 -22.27
CA LEU A 320 19.23 -14.40 -22.97
C LEU A 320 18.78 -13.32 -23.98
N SER A 321 18.97 -12.04 -23.65
CA SER A 321 18.65 -10.94 -24.57
C SER A 321 19.49 -11.02 -25.84
N LYS A 322 20.82 -11.16 -25.70
CA LYS A 322 21.74 -11.29 -26.84
C LYS A 322 21.42 -12.52 -27.68
N ASP A 323 21.24 -13.67 -27.04
CA ASP A 323 20.96 -14.93 -27.72
C ASP A 323 19.65 -14.88 -28.50
N TYR A 324 18.61 -14.27 -27.93
CA TYR A 324 17.33 -14.08 -28.60
C TYR A 324 17.46 -13.23 -29.86
N PHE A 325 18.19 -12.11 -29.82
CA PHE A 325 18.41 -11.28 -31.02
C PHE A 325 19.18 -12.03 -32.10
N ILE A 326 20.23 -12.77 -31.73
CA ILE A 326 21.02 -13.59 -32.67
C ILE A 326 20.15 -14.69 -33.30
N CYS A 327 19.32 -15.37 -32.52
CA CYS A 327 18.43 -16.41 -33.04
C CYS A 327 17.32 -15.84 -33.94
N LYS A 328 16.84 -14.63 -33.62
CA LYS A 328 15.83 -13.91 -34.39
C LYS A 328 16.39 -13.45 -35.74
N GLU A 329 17.60 -12.88 -35.79
CA GLU A 329 18.26 -12.45 -37.03
C GLU A 329 18.57 -13.64 -37.96
N LYS A 330 18.81 -14.82 -37.39
CA LYS A 330 19.07 -16.05 -38.15
C LYS A 330 17.80 -16.77 -38.62
N ASN A 331 16.61 -16.20 -38.45
CA ASN A 331 15.30 -16.83 -38.73
C ASN A 331 15.14 -18.23 -38.09
N LYS A 332 15.71 -18.43 -36.89
CA LYS A 332 15.65 -19.72 -36.17
C LYS A 332 14.56 -19.75 -35.07
N LEU A 333 13.67 -18.77 -35.04
CA LEU A 333 12.65 -18.57 -34.00
C LEU A 333 11.27 -18.30 -34.57
#